data_AF-A0A7V4M6U8-F1
#
_entry.id   AF-A0A7V4M6U8-F1
#
_cell.length_a   1.000
_cell.length_b   1.000
_cell.length_c   1.000
_cell.angle_alpha   90.00
_cell.angle_beta   90.00
_cell.angle_gamma   90.00
#
_symmetry.space_group_name_H-M   'P 1'
#
loop_
_entity.id
_entity.type
_entity.pdbx_description
1 polymer ?
#
loop_
_entity_poly.entity_id
_entity_poly.type
_entity_poly.pdbx_seq_one_letter_code
_entity_poly.pdbx_strand_id
1 'polypeptide(L)'
;MVKDLRVVYTAGSVQEAYLLRNRLEERGIRAIVANADLDGGATLGLWAREWMCLPRVAVDEEHAPAARQIAEEFDRSRRSQAAAEGDRTASGMAGDQVSVPGRGENPSGSWPRCPQCGAPRITKCPACGASGTSFPPADANEDPPSAVAPLLLCMQCDEPFTAEYAGDCEWCGHAFPDGFRPARPPQPERLPLALLLMAALALGVVAGLIAYFAILLSRYGA
;
A
#
# COMPACT_ATOMS: atom_id res chain seq x y z
N MET A 1 14.55 -19.65 -6.52
CA MET A 1 15.03 -18.57 -5.63
C MET A 1 13.97 -17.51 -5.59
N VAL A 2 13.37 -17.27 -4.42
CA VAL A 2 12.42 -16.16 -4.23
C VAL A 2 13.26 -14.90 -4.22
N LYS A 3 13.05 -14.00 -5.19
CA LYS A 3 13.74 -12.71 -5.22
C LYS A 3 13.11 -11.79 -4.18
N ASP A 4 13.93 -11.06 -3.46
CA ASP A 4 13.47 -10.06 -2.49
C ASP A 4 12.86 -8.86 -3.24
N LEU A 5 11.55 -8.72 -3.12
CA LEU A 5 10.78 -7.63 -3.74
C LEU A 5 10.70 -6.44 -2.78
N ARG A 6 10.89 -5.24 -3.34
CA ARG A 6 10.81 -3.99 -2.59
C ARG A 6 9.79 -3.06 -3.22
N VAL A 7 8.87 -2.54 -2.40
CA VAL A 7 7.88 -1.54 -2.83
C VAL A 7 8.60 -0.22 -3.14
N VAL A 8 8.33 0.32 -4.33
CA VAL A 8 8.96 1.56 -4.82
C VAL A 8 7.95 2.66 -5.14
N TYR A 9 6.65 2.34 -5.19
CA TYR A 9 5.60 3.33 -5.42
C TYR A 9 4.25 2.84 -4.89
N THR A 10 3.44 3.77 -4.39
CA THR A 10 2.06 3.52 -3.94
C THR A 10 1.15 4.42 -4.78
N ALA A 11 0.39 3.82 -5.69
CA ALA A 11 -0.44 4.54 -6.64
C ALA A 11 -1.80 4.92 -6.03
N GLY A 12 -2.35 6.06 -6.45
CA GLY A 12 -3.71 6.47 -6.07
C GLY A 12 -4.81 5.67 -6.77
N SER A 13 -4.45 4.92 -7.83
CA SER A 13 -5.38 4.08 -8.59
C SER A 13 -4.68 2.88 -9.23
N VAL A 14 -5.47 1.85 -9.58
CA VAL A 14 -4.94 0.63 -10.23
C VAL A 14 -4.34 0.96 -11.59
N GLN A 15 -5.02 1.82 -12.36
CA GLN A 15 -4.57 2.25 -13.68
C GLN A 15 -3.21 2.95 -13.60
N GLU A 16 -3.01 3.80 -12.59
CA GLU A 16 -1.75 4.49 -12.37
C GLU A 16 -0.61 3.52 -12.04
N ALA A 17 -0.85 2.51 -11.20
CA ALA A 17 0.16 1.49 -10.92
C ALA A 17 0.58 0.74 -12.19
N TYR A 18 -0.36 0.39 -13.06
CA TYR A 18 -0.05 -0.26 -14.34
C TYR A 18 0.70 0.66 -15.31
N LEU A 19 0.37 1.95 -15.35
CA LEU A 19 1.12 2.92 -16.16
C LEU A 19 2.58 3.02 -15.71
N LEU A 20 2.81 3.10 -14.39
CA LEU A 20 4.18 3.10 -13.85
C LEU A 20 4.88 1.77 -14.12
N ARG A 21 4.20 0.63 -13.94
CA ARG A 21 4.77 -0.69 -14.25
C ARG A 21 5.26 -0.77 -15.69
N ASN A 22 4.42 -0.38 -16.66
CA ASN A 22 4.79 -0.41 -18.07
C ASN A 22 6.00 0.51 -18.35
N ARG A 23 6.06 1.69 -17.73
CA ARG A 23 7.19 2.61 -17.84
C ARG A 23 8.49 2.07 -17.24
N LEU A 24 8.40 1.27 -16.17
CA LEU A 24 9.55 0.55 -15.60
C LEU A 24 10.03 -0.56 -16.54
N GLU A 25 9.09 -1.32 -17.12
CA GLU A 25 9.38 -2.40 -18.07
C GLU A 25 10.04 -1.87 -19.36
N GLU A 26 9.64 -0.71 -19.86
CA GLU A 26 10.29 -0.02 -20.99
C GLU A 26 11.77 0.29 -20.73
N ARG A 27 12.16 0.48 -19.46
CA ARG A 27 13.57 0.67 -19.05
C ARG A 27 14.26 -0.64 -18.63
N GLY A 28 13.64 -1.78 -18.89
CA GLY A 28 14.17 -3.11 -18.55
C GLY A 28 14.06 -3.49 -17.08
N ILE A 29 13.27 -2.76 -16.28
CA ILE A 29 13.05 -3.07 -14.86
C ILE A 29 11.73 -3.84 -14.74
N ARG A 30 11.81 -5.12 -14.39
CA ARG A 30 10.62 -5.93 -14.12
C ARG A 30 9.95 -5.42 -12.84
N ALA A 31 8.66 -5.10 -12.95
CA ALA A 31 7.86 -4.61 -11.84
C ALA A 31 6.58 -5.44 -11.68
N ILE A 32 6.16 -5.64 -10.43
CA ILE A 32 4.92 -6.34 -10.07
C ILE A 32 3.99 -5.33 -9.41
N VAL A 33 2.73 -5.33 -9.83
CA VAL A 33 1.67 -4.55 -9.19
C VAL A 33 1.00 -5.46 -8.17
N ALA A 34 1.22 -5.18 -6.89
CA ALA A 34 0.55 -5.86 -5.80
C ALA A 34 -0.71 -5.07 -5.41
N ASN A 35 -1.86 -5.69 -5.64
CA ASN A 35 -3.14 -5.30 -5.04
C ASN A 35 -3.51 -6.42 -4.07
N ALA A 36 -3.76 -6.08 -2.80
CA ALA A 36 -4.12 -7.08 -1.79
C ALA A 36 -5.36 -7.91 -2.18
N ASP A 37 -6.21 -7.39 -3.08
CA ASP A 37 -7.48 -8.03 -3.45
C ASP A 37 -7.42 -8.98 -4.66
N LEU A 38 -6.33 -9.04 -5.43
CA LEU A 38 -6.34 -9.74 -6.73
C LEU A 38 -5.65 -11.11 -6.78
N ASP A 39 -4.87 -11.48 -5.76
CA ASP A 39 -4.39 -12.87 -5.64
C ASP A 39 -5.42 -13.72 -4.88
N GLY A 40 -6.54 -13.94 -5.55
CA GLY A 40 -7.58 -14.87 -5.15
C GLY A 40 -7.01 -16.28 -4.98
N GLY A 41 -6.74 -16.67 -3.74
CA GLY A 41 -6.13 -17.96 -3.44
C GLY A 41 -6.10 -18.31 -1.95
N ALA A 42 -7.26 -18.24 -1.29
CA ALA A 42 -7.58 -19.11 -0.13
C ALA A 42 -6.56 -19.21 1.04
N THR A 43 -5.77 -18.18 1.35
CA THR A 43 -5.15 -18.08 2.68
C THR A 43 -6.13 -17.44 3.65
N LEU A 44 -7.02 -18.30 4.13
CA LEU A 44 -7.89 -18.14 5.27
C LEU A 44 -7.22 -17.39 6.43
N GLY A 45 -7.92 -16.39 6.95
CA GLY A 45 -7.78 -15.97 8.33
C GLY A 45 -7.91 -14.47 8.54
N LEU A 46 -9.16 -13.97 8.53
CA LEU A 46 -9.75 -13.01 9.49
C LEU A 46 -9.05 -11.69 9.88
N TRP A 47 -7.89 -11.34 9.31
CA TRP A 47 -7.12 -10.14 9.64
C TRP A 47 -7.01 -9.17 8.45
N ALA A 48 -7.57 -9.54 7.29
CA ALA A 48 -7.59 -8.73 6.06
C ALA A 48 -8.69 -7.64 6.04
N ARG A 49 -9.31 -7.32 7.19
CA ARG A 49 -10.39 -6.33 7.28
C ARG A 49 -9.92 -4.88 7.44
N GLU A 50 -8.61 -4.62 7.53
CA GLU A 50 -8.08 -3.29 7.85
C GLU A 50 -7.37 -2.55 6.69
N TRP A 51 -7.20 -3.17 5.50
CA TRP A 51 -6.29 -2.62 4.51
C TRP A 51 -6.96 -2.52 3.13
N MET A 52 -7.70 -1.44 2.88
CA MET A 52 -7.93 -0.92 1.52
C MET A 52 -6.58 -0.44 0.97
N CYS A 53 -5.73 -1.38 0.58
CA CYS A 53 -4.39 -1.08 0.10
C CYS A 53 -4.50 -0.36 -1.23
N LEU A 54 -4.07 0.89 -1.24
CA LEU A 54 -3.67 1.56 -2.47
C LEU A 54 -2.73 0.62 -3.27
N PRO A 55 -2.90 0.49 -4.60
CA PRO A 55 -2.09 -0.39 -5.43
C PRO A 55 -0.60 -0.09 -5.28
N ARG A 56 0.22 -1.10 -5.02
CA ARG A 56 1.66 -0.94 -4.80
C ARG A 56 2.44 -1.49 -5.98
N VAL A 57 3.46 -0.77 -6.43
CA VAL A 57 4.42 -1.25 -7.43
C VAL A 57 5.68 -1.67 -6.71
N ALA A 58 6.04 -2.94 -6.85
CA ALA A 58 7.25 -3.53 -6.30
C ALA A 58 8.20 -3.99 -7.40
N VAL A 59 9.50 -3.89 -7.14
CA VAL A 59 10.58 -4.33 -8.05
C VAL A 59 11.60 -5.17 -7.28
N ASP A 60 12.48 -5.86 -7.99
CA ASP A 60 13.62 -6.53 -7.37
C ASP A 60 14.50 -5.51 -6.63
N GLU A 61 15.02 -5.87 -5.44
CA GLU A 61 15.81 -4.96 -4.60
C GLU A 61 17.01 -4.33 -5.34
N GLU A 62 17.62 -5.08 -6.26
CA GLU A 62 18.72 -4.63 -7.13
C GLU A 62 18.35 -3.40 -8.00
N HIS A 63 17.07 -3.25 -8.35
CA HIS A 63 16.57 -2.16 -9.18
C HIS A 63 15.82 -1.07 -8.39
N ALA A 64 15.65 -1.24 -7.08
CA ALA A 64 14.85 -0.33 -6.26
C ALA A 64 15.30 1.14 -6.32
N PRO A 65 16.60 1.50 -6.29
CA PRO A 65 17.04 2.90 -6.40
C PRO A 65 16.68 3.53 -7.75
N ALA A 66 16.88 2.81 -8.85
CA ALA A 66 16.58 3.30 -10.20
C ALA A 66 15.06 3.43 -10.42
N ALA A 67 14.29 2.45 -9.94
CA ALA A 67 12.83 2.49 -10.05
C ALA A 67 12.21 3.65 -9.26
N ARG A 68 12.77 4.01 -8.09
CA ARG A 68 12.33 5.19 -7.32
C ARG A 68 12.54 6.49 -8.09
N GLN A 69 13.68 6.66 -8.77
CA GLN A 69 13.90 7.85 -9.61
C GLN A 69 12.88 7.95 -10.75
N ILE A 70 12.54 6.81 -11.38
CA ILE A 70 11.51 6.76 -12.43
C ILE A 70 10.13 7.10 -11.88
N ALA A 71 9.81 6.61 -10.67
CA ALA A 71 8.57 6.93 -9.98
C ALA A 71 8.46 8.42 -9.63
N GLU A 72 9.55 9.04 -9.17
CA GLU A 72 9.60 10.49 -8.91
C GLU A 72 9.43 11.33 -10.19
N GLU A 73 10.05 10.90 -11.30
CA GLU A 73 9.83 11.52 -12.62
C GLU A 73 8.36 11.41 -13.05
N PHE A 74 7.76 10.23 -12.86
CA PHE A 74 6.37 9.96 -13.17
C PHE A 74 5.41 10.87 -12.38
N ASP A 75 5.63 11.01 -11.07
CA ASP A 75 4.88 11.92 -10.20
C ASP A 75 4.98 13.38 -10.65
N ARG A 76 6.18 13.82 -11.04
CA ARG A 76 6.42 15.18 -11.51
C ARG A 76 5.66 15.45 -12.81
N SER A 77 5.71 14.51 -13.76
CA SER A 77 4.94 14.60 -15.01
C SER A 77 3.43 14.66 -14.74
N ARG A 78 2.90 13.81 -13.87
CA ARG A 78 1.48 13.81 -13.50
C ARG A 78 1.02 15.12 -12.88
N ARG A 79 1.79 15.67 -11.94
CA ARG A 79 1.50 16.98 -11.33
C ARG A 79 1.49 18.10 -12.37
N SER A 80 2.43 18.10 -13.31
CA SER A 80 2.45 19.10 -14.39
C SER A 80 1.23 18.99 -15.32
N GLN A 81 0.76 17.78 -15.61
CA GLN A 81 -0.44 17.55 -16.43
C GLN A 81 -1.71 18.02 -15.71
N ALA A 82 -1.86 17.67 -14.42
CA ALA A 82 -3.00 18.09 -13.62
C ALA A 82 -3.10 19.62 -13.49
N ALA A 83 -1.96 20.30 -13.30
CA ALA A 83 -1.91 21.76 -13.27
C ALA A 83 -2.32 22.38 -14.62
N ALA A 84 -1.85 21.83 -15.74
CA ALA A 84 -2.21 22.32 -17.08
C ALA A 84 -3.68 22.06 -17.44
N GLU A 85 -4.28 20.98 -16.93
CA GLU A 85 -5.69 20.64 -17.17
C GLU A 85 -6.66 21.49 -16.32
N GLY A 86 -6.28 21.80 -15.07
CA GLY A 86 -7.03 22.70 -14.21
C GLY A 86 -7.16 24.12 -14.79
N ASP A 87 -6.09 24.64 -15.38
CA ASP A 87 -6.07 25.98 -16.01
C ASP A 87 -7.00 26.08 -17.23
N ARG A 88 -7.11 25.00 -18.02
CA ARG A 88 -8.02 24.94 -19.19
C ARG A 88 -9.48 24.91 -18.80
N THR A 89 -9.81 24.28 -17.66
CA THR A 89 -11.18 24.15 -17.20
C THR A 89 -11.68 25.46 -16.56
N ALA A 90 -10.78 26.22 -15.93
CA ALA A 90 -11.07 27.55 -15.38
C ALA A 90 -11.37 28.60 -16.47
N SER A 91 -10.73 28.51 -17.65
CA SER A 91 -10.92 29.50 -18.73
C SER A 91 -12.14 29.28 -19.63
N GLY A 92 -12.81 28.12 -19.55
CA GLY A 92 -13.87 27.72 -20.50
C GLY A 92 -15.33 27.92 -20.04
N MET A 93 -15.58 28.23 -18.76
CA MET A 93 -16.94 28.29 -18.20
C MET A 93 -17.13 29.54 -17.34
N ALA A 94 -17.20 30.71 -17.99
CA ALA A 94 -17.69 31.96 -17.39
C ALA A 94 -19.24 31.97 -17.27
N GLY A 95 -19.81 30.91 -16.71
CA GLY A 95 -21.25 30.73 -16.51
C GLY A 95 -21.51 30.12 -15.14
N ASP A 96 -21.83 30.98 -14.18
CA ASP A 96 -22.53 30.70 -12.92
C ASP A 96 -22.09 29.42 -12.19
N GLN A 97 -20.85 29.43 -11.66
CA GLN A 97 -20.34 28.35 -10.82
C GLN A 97 -20.56 28.68 -9.35
N VAL A 98 -21.42 27.88 -8.71
CA VAL A 98 -21.39 27.63 -7.27
C VAL A 98 -19.99 27.11 -6.94
N SER A 99 -19.24 27.88 -6.17
CA SER A 99 -17.89 27.58 -5.71
C SER A 99 -17.89 26.26 -4.92
N VAL A 100 -17.66 25.13 -5.59
CA VAL A 100 -17.32 23.89 -4.90
C VAL A 100 -15.88 24.07 -4.44
N PRO A 101 -15.60 24.16 -3.13
CA PRO A 101 -14.26 24.41 -2.63
C PRO A 101 -13.32 23.33 -3.16
N GLY A 102 -12.27 23.80 -3.85
CA GLY A 102 -11.33 22.99 -4.58
C GLY A 102 -10.75 21.88 -3.72
N ARG A 103 -10.57 20.72 -4.38
CA ARG A 103 -9.81 19.58 -3.89
C ARG A 103 -8.35 19.98 -3.60
N GLY A 104 -8.15 20.53 -2.40
CA GLY A 104 -6.97 20.43 -1.55
C GLY A 104 -5.60 20.71 -2.16
N GLU A 105 -5.27 21.98 -2.39
CA GLU A 105 -3.94 22.43 -1.94
C GLU A 105 -3.92 22.25 -0.42
N ASN A 106 -3.32 21.16 0.07
CA ASN A 106 -3.23 20.86 1.50
C ASN A 106 -2.58 22.07 2.23
N PRO A 107 -3.34 22.87 3.00
CA PRO A 107 -2.79 23.99 3.76
C PRO A 107 -2.11 23.50 5.05
N SER A 108 -2.14 22.18 5.30
CA SER A 108 -1.46 21.55 6.42
C SER A 108 0.05 21.73 6.26
N GLY A 109 0.59 22.67 7.03
CA GLY A 109 2.02 22.96 7.15
C GLY A 109 2.84 21.68 7.06
N SER A 110 3.74 21.66 6.07
CA SER A 110 4.66 20.58 5.69
C SER A 110 4.48 19.26 6.45
N TRP A 111 3.64 18.37 5.92
CA TRP A 111 3.57 16.98 6.39
C TRP A 111 5.00 16.44 6.59
N PRO A 112 5.34 15.87 7.76
CA PRO A 112 6.72 15.56 8.07
C PRO A 112 7.26 14.49 7.12
N ARG A 113 8.50 14.68 6.68
CA ARG A 113 9.18 13.81 5.71
C ARG A 113 10.37 13.11 6.37
N CYS A 114 10.73 11.96 5.83
CA CYS A 114 11.93 11.25 6.22
C CYS A 114 13.18 12.07 5.85
N PRO A 115 14.13 12.33 6.77
CA PRO A 115 15.34 13.09 6.46
C PRO A 115 16.30 12.33 5.52
N GLN A 116 16.17 11.00 5.46
CA GLN A 116 17.06 10.16 4.65
C GLN A 116 16.58 9.98 3.20
N CYS A 117 15.26 9.86 2.97
CA CYS A 117 14.72 9.60 1.63
C CYS A 117 13.63 10.58 1.17
N GLY A 118 13.21 11.55 1.98
CA GLY A 118 12.18 12.54 1.62
C GLY A 118 10.74 12.02 1.56
N ALA A 119 10.52 10.71 1.75
CA ALA A 119 9.19 10.11 1.76
C ALA A 119 8.34 10.67 2.92
N PRO A 120 7.03 10.90 2.73
CA PRO A 120 6.16 11.38 3.79
C PRO A 120 6.06 10.33 4.91
N ARG A 121 6.02 10.77 6.17
CA ARG A 121 5.83 9.88 7.32
C ARG A 121 4.40 9.34 7.33
N ILE A 122 4.23 8.05 7.67
CA ILE A 122 2.92 7.43 7.86
C ILE A 122 2.41 7.80 9.26
N THR A 123 1.13 8.13 9.35
CA THR A 123 0.38 8.21 10.61
C THR A 123 -0.73 7.16 10.63
N LYS A 124 -1.19 6.77 11.81
CA LYS A 124 -2.39 5.92 11.99
C LYS A 124 -3.49 6.67 12.74
N CYS A 125 -4.74 6.40 12.41
CA CYS A 125 -5.89 6.80 13.21
C CYS A 125 -5.99 5.86 14.43
N PRO A 126 -5.99 6.39 15.66
CA PRO A 126 -6.07 5.56 16.87
C PRO A 126 -7.44 4.89 17.04
N ALA A 127 -8.50 5.42 16.42
CA ALA A 127 -9.86 4.92 16.55
C ALA A 127 -10.14 3.69 15.68
N CYS A 128 -9.78 3.74 14.39
CA CYS A 128 -10.09 2.69 13.42
C CYS A 128 -8.87 2.00 12.81
N GLY A 129 -7.65 2.41 13.17
CA GLY A 129 -6.41 1.83 12.65
C GLY A 129 -6.01 2.29 11.24
N ALA A 130 -6.83 3.09 10.57
CA ALA A 130 -6.54 3.57 9.22
C ALA A 130 -5.19 4.28 9.16
N SER A 131 -4.31 3.83 8.27
CA SER A 131 -2.95 4.38 8.11
C SER A 131 -2.84 5.16 6.80
N GLY A 132 -2.09 6.26 6.82
CA GLY A 132 -1.96 7.13 5.65
C GLY A 132 -0.86 8.19 5.79
N THR A 133 -0.57 8.86 4.68
CA THR A 133 0.47 9.90 4.57
C THR A 133 -0.11 11.28 4.23
N SER A 134 -1.43 11.40 4.15
CA SER A 134 -2.13 12.63 3.81
C SER A 134 -3.56 12.60 4.37
N PHE A 135 -3.70 12.92 5.65
CA PHE A 135 -5.02 13.17 6.23
C PHE A 135 -5.32 14.67 6.16
N PRO A 136 -6.57 15.06 5.85
CA PRO A 136 -6.95 16.46 5.87
C PRO A 136 -6.90 17.00 7.32
N PRO A 137 -6.66 18.30 7.52
CA PRO A 137 -6.79 18.92 8.83
C PRO A 137 -8.25 18.86 9.29
N ALA A 138 -8.47 18.58 10.58
CA ALA A 138 -9.81 18.59 11.18
C ALA A 138 -10.31 20.01 11.45
N ASP A 139 -9.40 20.90 11.85
CA ASP A 139 -9.70 22.30 12.13
C ASP A 139 -9.35 23.14 10.90
N ALA A 140 -10.38 23.60 10.19
CA ALA A 140 -10.24 24.54 9.08
C ALA A 140 -10.12 26.01 9.54
N ASN A 141 -10.12 26.26 10.85
CA ASN A 141 -10.09 27.64 11.38
C ASN A 141 -8.70 28.25 11.15
N GLU A 142 -8.69 29.40 10.45
CA GLU A 142 -7.51 30.19 10.09
C GLU A 142 -6.83 30.90 11.27
N ASP A 143 -7.18 30.53 12.51
CA ASP A 143 -6.59 31.15 13.68
C ASP A 143 -5.08 30.85 13.75
N PRO A 144 -4.26 31.84 14.16
CA PRO A 144 -2.81 31.75 14.08
C PRO A 144 -2.28 30.53 14.83
N PRO A 145 -1.17 29.92 14.33
CA PRO A 145 -0.70 28.62 14.79
C PRO A 145 -0.34 28.67 16.28
N SER A 146 -1.23 28.13 17.10
CA SER A 146 -0.86 27.67 18.44
C SER A 146 0.17 26.55 18.27
N ALA A 147 1.17 26.46 19.15
CA ALA A 147 2.26 25.47 19.09
C ALA A 147 1.82 24.00 19.27
N VAL A 148 0.51 23.73 19.16
CA VAL A 148 -0.11 22.42 19.31
C VAL A 148 -0.14 21.74 17.94
N ALA A 149 0.19 20.46 17.89
CA ALA A 149 0.13 19.68 16.66
C ALA A 149 -1.29 19.73 16.06
N PRO A 150 -1.44 19.98 14.74
CA PRO A 150 -2.75 20.08 14.12
C PRO A 150 -3.51 18.75 14.24
N LEU A 151 -4.80 18.82 14.56
CA LEU A 151 -5.69 17.67 14.51
C LEU A 151 -5.95 17.29 13.05
N LEU A 152 -5.90 15.99 12.77
CA LEU A 152 -6.17 15.41 11.46
C LEU A 152 -7.54 14.73 11.49
N LEU A 153 -8.27 14.76 10.37
CA LEU A 153 -9.55 14.10 10.23
C LEU A 153 -9.37 12.75 9.54
N CYS A 154 -9.83 11.67 10.19
CA CYS A 154 -9.79 10.34 9.60
C CYS A 154 -10.93 10.13 8.62
N MET A 155 -10.63 10.07 7.31
CA MET A 155 -11.64 9.88 6.25
C MET A 155 -12.41 8.54 6.29
N GLN A 156 -12.01 7.61 7.17
CA GLN A 156 -12.64 6.29 7.29
C GLN A 156 -13.69 6.22 8.40
N CYS A 157 -13.53 7.00 9.47
CA CYS A 157 -14.44 7.00 10.62
C CYS A 157 -14.92 8.40 11.01
N ASP A 158 -14.50 9.42 10.26
CA ASP A 158 -14.77 10.85 10.48
C ASP A 158 -14.38 11.36 11.88
N GLU A 159 -13.48 10.66 12.57
CA GLU A 159 -12.99 11.09 13.87
C GLU A 159 -11.73 11.97 13.75
N PRO A 160 -11.70 13.13 14.43
CA PRO A 160 -10.50 13.93 14.56
C PRO A 160 -9.49 13.25 15.49
N PHE A 161 -8.21 13.27 15.13
CA PHE A 161 -7.15 12.63 15.91
C PHE A 161 -5.84 13.42 15.86
N THR A 162 -5.03 13.27 16.91
CA THR A 162 -3.64 13.78 16.90
C THR A 162 -2.74 12.81 16.14
N ALA A 163 -1.93 13.33 15.22
CA ALA A 163 -1.06 12.51 14.40
C ALA A 163 -0.01 11.78 15.25
N GLU A 164 -0.07 10.45 15.28
CA GLU A 164 1.02 9.60 15.76
C GLU A 164 1.77 9.05 14.56
N TYR A 165 3.03 9.45 14.38
CA TYR A 165 3.83 9.01 13.24
C TYR A 165 4.56 7.69 13.51
N ALA A 166 4.72 6.87 12.48
CA ALA A 166 5.47 5.62 12.56
C ALA A 166 6.93 5.86 13.00
N GLY A 167 7.44 4.92 13.79
CA GLY A 167 8.80 4.90 14.34
C GLY A 167 9.86 4.49 13.34
N ASP A 168 9.47 3.92 12.19
CA ASP A 168 10.40 3.56 11.12
C ASP A 168 9.82 4.01 9.77
N CYS A 169 10.67 4.46 8.86
CA CYS A 169 10.27 4.80 7.50
C CYS A 169 10.04 3.51 6.69
N GLU A 170 8.82 3.26 6.21
CA GLU A 170 8.51 2.06 5.41
C GLU A 170 9.35 1.94 4.12
N TRP A 171 9.87 3.08 3.62
CA TRP A 171 10.57 3.16 2.34
C TRP A 171 12.05 2.80 2.47
N CYS A 172 12.75 3.42 3.44
CA CYS A 172 14.20 3.27 3.60
C CYS A 172 14.61 2.54 4.90
N GLY A 173 13.70 2.34 5.85
CA GLY A 173 14.00 1.73 7.15
C GLY A 173 14.63 2.69 8.17
N HIS A 174 14.65 4.00 7.90
CA HIS A 174 15.16 5.00 8.85
C HIS A 174 14.32 5.01 10.13
N ALA A 175 14.96 4.87 11.28
CA ALA A 175 14.31 4.89 12.59
C ALA A 175 14.16 6.34 13.10
N PHE A 176 12.95 6.71 13.49
CA PHE A 176 12.60 7.98 14.10
C PHE A 176 12.54 7.83 15.63
N PRO A 177 13.12 8.77 16.41
CA PRO A 177 13.16 8.67 17.86
C PRO A 177 11.79 8.88 18.53
N ASP A 178 10.87 9.57 17.85
CA ASP A 178 9.57 10.03 18.36
C ASP A 178 8.39 9.16 17.89
N GLY A 179 8.61 8.18 17.01
CA GLY A 179 7.52 7.47 16.35
C GLY A 179 7.07 6.19 17.06
N PHE A 180 5.79 5.84 16.89
CA PHE A 180 5.24 4.60 17.43
C PHE A 180 5.77 3.40 16.64
N ARG A 181 6.10 2.31 17.34
CA ARG A 181 6.42 1.04 16.67
C ARG A 181 5.16 0.19 16.62
N PRO A 182 4.61 -0.12 15.43
CA PRO A 182 3.53 -1.08 15.35
C PRO A 182 4.02 -2.40 15.97
N ALA A 183 3.13 -3.08 16.69
CA ALA A 183 3.44 -4.41 17.18
C ALA A 183 3.89 -5.24 15.97
N ARG A 184 5.11 -5.78 16.04
CA ARG A 184 5.61 -6.66 14.98
C ARG A 184 4.54 -7.74 14.81
N PRO A 185 4.02 -7.96 13.58
CA PRO A 185 3.05 -9.03 13.39
C PRO A 185 3.66 -10.31 13.96
N PRO A 186 2.88 -11.16 14.65
CA PRO A 186 3.39 -12.43 15.12
C PRO A 186 4.09 -13.08 13.93
N GLN A 187 5.38 -13.34 14.05
CA GLN A 187 6.10 -14.00 12.96
C GLN A 187 5.31 -15.26 12.64
N PRO A 188 5.10 -15.61 11.35
CA PRO A 188 4.38 -16.81 11.00
C PRO A 188 5.00 -17.93 11.80
N GLU A 189 4.25 -18.45 12.77
CA GLU A 189 4.74 -19.54 13.59
C GLU A 189 5.13 -20.62 12.60
N ARG A 190 6.42 -20.99 12.60
CA ARG A 190 6.89 -22.06 11.74
C ARG A 190 5.97 -23.23 12.00
N LEU A 191 5.23 -23.67 10.97
CA LEU A 191 4.29 -24.77 11.09
C LEU A 191 5.01 -25.89 11.81
N PRO A 192 4.48 -26.37 12.96
CA PRO A 192 5.20 -27.34 13.74
C PRO A 192 5.48 -28.55 12.86
N LEU A 193 6.69 -29.10 12.93
CA LEU A 193 7.12 -30.22 12.08
C LEU A 193 6.10 -31.38 12.12
N ALA A 194 5.48 -31.59 13.28
CA ALA A 194 4.40 -32.56 13.46
C ALA A 194 3.22 -32.33 12.51
N LEU A 195 2.77 -31.08 12.32
CA LEU A 195 1.68 -30.76 11.40
C LEU A 195 2.08 -31.01 9.94
N LEU A 196 3.33 -30.68 9.56
CA LEU A 196 3.85 -30.99 8.22
C LEU A 196 3.90 -32.51 7.97
N LEU A 197 4.33 -33.29 8.96
CA LEU A 197 4.35 -34.75 8.88
C LEU A 197 2.94 -35.33 8.79
N MET A 198 1.98 -34.81 9.55
CA MET A 198 0.58 -35.22 9.49
C MET A 198 -0.04 -34.91 8.11
N ALA A 199 0.24 -33.72 7.56
CA ALA A 199 -0.21 -33.36 6.22
C ALA A 199 0.40 -34.28 5.14
N ALA A 200 1.70 -34.60 5.25
CA ALA A 200 2.37 -35.52 4.35
C ALA A 200 1.81 -36.95 4.44
N LEU A 201 1.54 -37.43 5.65
CA LEU A 201 0.91 -38.73 5.88
C LEU A 201 -0.49 -38.79 5.25
N ALA A 202 -1.31 -37.76 5.48
CA ALA A 202 -2.65 -37.67 4.91
C ALA A 202 -2.62 -37.70 3.37
N LEU A 203 -1.74 -36.91 2.75
CA LEU A 203 -1.49 -36.93 1.30
C LEU A 203 -1.05 -38.32 0.81
N GLY A 204 -0.18 -39.00 1.56
CA GLY A 204 0.25 -40.36 1.25
C GLY A 204 -0.89 -41.38 1.27
N VAL A 205 -1.79 -41.29 2.26
CA VAL A 205 -2.99 -42.15 2.33
C VAL A 205 -3.91 -41.91 1.14
N VAL A 206 -4.18 -40.64 0.81
CA VAL A 206 -5.03 -40.30 -0.35
C VAL A 206 -4.41 -40.84 -1.65
N ALA A 207 -3.11 -40.63 -1.87
CA ALA A 207 -2.41 -41.15 -3.06
C ALA A 207 -2.44 -42.69 -3.11
N GLY A 208 -2.25 -43.36 -1.97
CA GLY A 208 -2.35 -44.82 -1.86
C GLY A 208 -3.74 -45.36 -2.19
N LEU A 209 -4.80 -44.70 -1.71
CA LEU A 209 -6.17 -45.06 -2.05
C LEU A 209 -6.46 -44.89 -3.55
N ILE A 210 -6.01 -43.77 -4.14
CA ILE A 210 -6.17 -43.53 -5.59
C ILE A 210 -5.47 -44.65 -6.39
N ALA A 211 -4.24 -45.01 -6.03
CA ALA A 211 -3.50 -46.09 -6.70
C ALA A 211 -4.19 -47.45 -6.53
N TYR A 212 -4.70 -47.75 -5.32
CA TYR A 212 -5.44 -48.97 -5.05
C TYR A 212 -6.70 -49.10 -5.93
N PHE A 213 -7.52 -48.04 -6.00
CA PHE A 213 -8.71 -48.05 -6.84
C PHE A 213 -8.38 -48.15 -8.33
N ALA A 214 -7.31 -47.49 -8.80
CA ALA A 214 -6.86 -47.63 -10.18
C ALA A 214 -6.47 -49.08 -10.53
N ILE A 215 -5.76 -49.76 -9.64
CA ILE A 215 -5.40 -51.18 -9.81
C ILE A 215 -6.66 -52.04 -9.80
N LEU A 216 -7.58 -51.82 -8.86
CA LEU A 216 -8.80 -52.60 -8.74
C LEU A 216 -9.67 -52.45 -10.00
N LEU A 217 -9.88 -51.23 -10.49
CA LEU A 217 -10.60 -50.97 -11.74
C LEU A 217 -9.92 -51.63 -12.95
N SER A 218 -8.58 -51.64 -13.02
CA SER A 218 -7.86 -52.30 -14.12
C SER A 218 -8.04 -53.83 -14.15
N ARG A 219 -8.32 -54.45 -13.00
CA ARG A 219 -8.47 -55.91 -12.89
C ARG A 219 -9.91 -56.41 -13.04
N TYR A 220 -10.90 -55.59 -12.67
CA TYR A 220 -12.31 -56.00 -12.63
C TYR A 220 -13.19 -55.24 -13.65
N GLY A 221 -12.63 -54.28 -14.39
CA GLY A 221 -13.36 -53.44 -15.34
C GLY A 221 -13.30 -53.90 -16.80
N ALA A 222 -12.86 -55.14 -17.08
CA ALA A 222 -12.90 -55.79 -18.40
C ALA A 222 -13.79 -57.03 -18.33
#